data_AF-A0A3B4CLK9-F1
#
_entry.id   AF-A0A3B4CLK9-F1
#
_cell.length_a   1.000
_cell.length_b   1.000
_cell.length_c   1.000
_cell.angle_alpha   90.00
_cell.angle_beta   90.00
_cell.angle_gamma   90.00
#
_symmetry.space_group_name_H-M   'P 1'
#
loop_
_entity.id
_entity.type
_entity.pdbx_description
1 polymer ?
#
loop_
_entity_poly.entity_id
_entity_poly.type
_entity_poly.pdbx_seq_one_letter_code
_entity_poly.pdbx_strand_id
1 'polypeptide(L)'
;MSAPTPPNTMLDTAMKQTATCVERPGFRHHKKENYVCQASLSRQSTEGSEEVTQLRKLNGSPIECPSHQNLHKELLLSHKRGLLLEEKPELQRVLEQRRLEQHREQELALRPPSDLEQELRKRQQRLLEYEMEEMKRREGQENVPEFVRVKEKLRHIEVPEQNG
;
A
#
# COMPACT_ATOMS: atom_id res chain seq x y z
N MET A 1 -3.60 -25.97 -44.84
CA MET A 1 -2.99 -26.96 -43.92
C MET A 1 -3.07 -26.34 -42.53
N SER A 2 -3.93 -26.87 -41.65
CA SER A 2 -4.19 -26.33 -40.31
C SER A 2 -3.09 -26.76 -39.33
N ALA A 3 -2.61 -25.81 -38.52
CA ALA A 3 -1.72 -26.08 -37.39
C ALA A 3 -2.53 -26.46 -36.14
N PRO A 4 -2.07 -27.40 -35.30
CA PRO A 4 -2.71 -27.70 -34.02
C PRO A 4 -2.26 -26.68 -32.95
N THR A 5 -3.22 -26.04 -32.31
CA THR A 5 -3.04 -25.23 -31.10
C THR A 5 -2.95 -26.11 -29.85
N PRO A 6 -2.13 -25.74 -28.85
CA PRO A 6 -2.10 -26.44 -27.56
C PRO A 6 -3.29 -26.04 -26.67
N PRO A 7 -3.83 -26.95 -25.83
CA PRO A 7 -4.87 -26.62 -24.87
C PRO A 7 -4.29 -25.88 -23.66
N ASN A 8 -4.71 -24.62 -23.48
CA ASN A 8 -4.50 -23.85 -22.26
C ASN A 8 -5.30 -24.49 -21.11
N THR A 9 -4.61 -25.08 -20.14
CA THR A 9 -5.20 -25.43 -18.83
C THR A 9 -4.86 -24.33 -17.84
N MET A 10 -5.66 -23.26 -17.88
CA MET A 10 -5.69 -22.24 -16.85
C MET A 10 -6.38 -22.82 -15.61
N LEU A 11 -5.62 -23.29 -14.63
CA LEU A 11 -6.11 -23.57 -13.30
C LEU A 11 -6.31 -22.25 -12.55
N ASP A 12 -7.52 -21.69 -12.67
CA ASP A 12 -7.94 -20.50 -11.93
C ASP A 12 -8.22 -20.88 -10.47
N THR A 13 -7.20 -20.78 -9.62
CA THR A 13 -7.36 -20.87 -8.17
C THR A 13 -7.79 -19.50 -7.66
N ALA A 14 -9.09 -19.23 -7.76
CA ALA A 14 -9.72 -18.08 -7.15
C ALA A 14 -9.56 -18.14 -5.61
N MET A 15 -8.54 -17.48 -5.08
CA MET A 15 -8.50 -17.10 -3.67
C MET A 15 -9.63 -16.12 -3.40
N LYS A 16 -10.74 -16.62 -2.85
CA LYS A 16 -11.78 -15.79 -2.23
C LYS A 16 -11.18 -15.11 -1.01
N GLN A 17 -10.74 -13.86 -1.17
CA GLN A 17 -10.50 -12.95 -0.06
C GLN A 17 -11.86 -12.61 0.56
N THR A 18 -12.18 -13.27 1.68
CA THR A 18 -13.27 -12.82 2.55
C THR A 18 -12.78 -11.59 3.32
N ALA A 19 -12.99 -10.41 2.74
CA ALA A 19 -12.88 -9.16 3.49
C ALA A 19 -14.04 -9.09 4.48
N THR A 20 -13.77 -9.38 5.75
CA THR A 20 -14.68 -9.06 6.85
C THR A 20 -14.61 -7.55 7.08
N CYS A 21 -15.50 -6.82 6.41
CA CYS A 21 -15.74 -5.42 6.71
C CYS A 21 -16.32 -5.32 8.12
N VAL A 22 -15.49 -4.98 9.11
CA VAL A 22 -15.97 -4.58 10.43
C VAL A 22 -16.65 -3.22 10.26
N GLU A 23 -17.98 -3.21 10.23
CA GLU A 23 -18.76 -1.97 10.29
C GLU A 23 -18.40 -1.21 11.57
N ARG A 24 -17.79 -0.03 11.41
CA ARG A 24 -17.66 0.94 12.48
C ARG A 24 -19.03 1.60 12.71
N PRO A 25 -19.57 1.60 13.94
CA PRO A 25 -20.76 2.37 14.23
C PRO A 25 -20.46 3.85 14.04
N GLY A 26 -21.01 4.45 12.98
CA GLY A 26 -20.91 5.87 12.73
C GLY A 26 -21.50 6.66 13.90
N PHE A 27 -20.76 7.66 14.38
CA PHE A 27 -21.25 8.64 15.33
C PHE A 27 -22.49 9.33 14.74
N ARG A 28 -23.67 9.00 15.27
CA ARG A 28 -24.90 9.68 14.90
C ARG A 28 -24.86 11.10 15.47
N HIS A 29 -24.97 12.08 14.59
CA HIS A 29 -25.16 13.47 14.98
C HIS A 29 -26.56 13.60 15.58
N HIS A 30 -26.62 13.65 16.91
CA HIS A 30 -27.84 13.99 17.63
C HIS A 30 -28.15 15.47 17.34
N LYS A 31 -29.27 15.70 16.65
CA LYS A 31 -29.85 17.03 16.45
C LYS A 31 -30.06 17.66 17.83
N LYS A 32 -29.52 18.87 18.04
CA LYS A 32 -30.04 19.79 19.05
C LYS A 32 -30.58 21.01 18.33
N GLU A 33 -31.88 21.19 18.53
CA GLU A 33 -32.71 22.24 17.99
C GLU A 33 -32.37 23.61 18.60
N ASN A 34 -32.80 24.66 17.90
CA ASN A 34 -32.92 26.05 18.34
C ASN A 34 -31.63 26.87 18.53
N TYR A 35 -31.20 27.51 17.45
CA TYR A 35 -30.88 28.95 17.49
C TYR A 35 -31.53 29.62 16.27
N VAL A 36 -32.69 30.25 16.49
CA VAL A 36 -33.28 31.18 15.53
C VAL A 36 -32.51 32.50 15.65
N CYS A 37 -31.58 32.75 14.73
CA CYS A 37 -31.15 34.11 14.46
C CYS A 37 -32.17 34.74 13.52
N GLN A 38 -33.10 35.50 14.09
CA GLN A 38 -34.05 36.31 13.34
C GLN A 38 -33.29 37.49 12.69
N ALA A 39 -32.81 37.29 11.48
CA ALA A 39 -32.27 38.38 10.66
C ALA A 39 -33.42 39.00 9.84
N SER A 40 -34.05 40.04 10.39
CA SER A 40 -34.96 40.89 9.61
C SER A 40 -34.15 41.87 8.77
N LEU A 41 -34.30 41.68 7.46
CA LEU A 41 -33.88 42.54 6.36
C LEU A 41 -34.17 44.03 6.61
N SER A 42 -33.18 44.89 6.35
CA SER A 42 -33.44 46.15 5.65
C SER A 42 -32.23 46.45 4.75
N ARG A 43 -32.40 46.17 3.47
CA ARG A 43 -31.45 46.43 2.40
C ARG A 43 -32.12 47.46 1.49
N GLN A 44 -31.64 48.70 1.51
CA GLN A 44 -31.84 49.64 0.41
C GLN A 44 -30.48 50.14 -0.07
N SER A 45 -30.35 50.08 -1.39
CA SER A 45 -29.19 50.36 -2.23
C SER A 45 -28.74 51.82 -2.18
N THR A 46 -27.46 52.07 -2.49
CA THR A 46 -27.06 52.77 -3.72
C THR A 46 -25.55 52.62 -4.00
N GLU A 47 -25.31 52.38 -5.29
CA GLU A 47 -24.16 52.39 -6.18
C GLU A 47 -22.84 53.12 -5.79
N GLY A 48 -21.72 52.54 -6.27
CA GLY A 48 -20.75 53.29 -7.10
C GLY A 48 -19.37 53.62 -6.52
N SER A 49 -18.33 52.98 -7.09
CA SER A 49 -16.96 53.49 -7.29
C SER A 49 -15.96 53.47 -6.12
N GLU A 50 -15.13 52.41 -6.16
CA GLU A 50 -13.66 52.41 -6.26
C GLU A 50 -12.76 53.20 -5.28
N GLU A 51 -11.79 52.42 -4.78
CA GLU A 51 -10.46 52.76 -4.25
C GLU A 51 -10.30 53.28 -2.81
N VAL A 52 -10.12 52.29 -1.92
CA VAL A 52 -9.03 52.16 -0.94
C VAL A 52 -8.44 53.48 -0.44
N THR A 53 -8.83 53.89 0.77
CA THR A 53 -7.83 54.23 1.80
C THR A 53 -8.45 54.33 3.18
N GLN A 54 -7.69 53.85 4.16
CA GLN A 54 -7.87 54.00 5.60
C GLN A 54 -8.95 53.09 6.21
N LEU A 55 -8.50 51.94 6.74
CA LEU A 55 -9.14 51.29 7.88
C LEU A 55 -8.98 52.22 9.11
N ARG A 56 -9.68 53.36 9.05
CA ARG A 56 -9.84 54.29 10.15
C ARG A 56 -10.57 53.48 11.22
N LYS A 57 -9.89 53.26 12.35
CA LYS A 57 -10.45 52.67 13.57
C LYS A 57 -11.72 53.46 13.91
N LEU A 58 -12.84 52.97 13.38
CA LEU A 58 -14.15 53.49 13.66
C LEU A 58 -14.44 53.10 15.10
N ASN A 59 -14.69 54.11 15.91
CA ASN A 59 -15.21 54.00 17.26
C ASN A 59 -16.58 53.32 17.22
N GLY A 60 -16.54 52.01 17.08
CA GLY A 60 -17.65 51.09 17.09
C GLY A 60 -17.08 49.78 17.57
N SER A 61 -16.91 49.67 18.89
CA SER A 61 -16.93 48.35 19.51
C SER A 61 -18.13 47.63 18.88
N PRO A 62 -17.97 46.46 18.25
CA PRO A 62 -19.13 45.60 18.13
C PRO A 62 -19.66 45.48 19.56
N ILE A 63 -20.98 45.42 19.72
CA ILE A 63 -21.56 44.90 20.95
C ILE A 63 -21.13 43.43 21.00
N GLU A 64 -19.86 43.18 21.28
CA GLU A 64 -19.39 41.89 21.70
C GLU A 64 -19.97 41.76 23.09
N CYS A 65 -20.97 40.90 23.20
CA CYS A 65 -21.48 40.47 24.48
C CYS A 65 -20.25 40.19 25.39
N PRO A 66 -20.23 40.66 26.65
CA PRO A 66 -19.09 40.46 27.55
C PRO A 66 -18.60 39.00 27.60
N SER A 67 -19.52 38.06 27.38
CA SER A 67 -19.24 36.64 27.14
C SER A 67 -18.23 36.35 26.01
N HIS A 68 -18.39 36.96 24.83
CA HIS A 68 -17.49 36.77 23.69
C HIS A 68 -16.08 37.30 23.99
N GLN A 69 -15.99 38.48 24.62
CA GLN A 69 -14.70 39.04 25.01
C GLN A 69 -14.00 38.20 26.07
N ASN A 70 -14.75 37.67 27.03
CA ASN A 70 -14.22 36.77 28.05
C ASN A 70 -13.72 35.46 27.42
N LEU A 71 -14.48 34.89 26.49
CA LEU A 71 -14.06 33.71 25.74
C LEU A 71 -12.78 33.98 24.94
N HIS A 72 -12.66 35.12 24.25
CA HIS A 72 -11.46 35.50 23.52
C HIS A 72 -10.23 35.57 24.45
N LYS A 73 -10.39 36.20 25.62
CA LYS A 73 -9.33 36.29 26.64
C LYS A 73 -8.97 34.91 27.18
N GLU A 74 -9.94 34.06 27.47
CA GLU A 74 -9.73 32.71 27.98
C GLU A 74 -8.99 31.82 26.98
N LEU A 75 -9.37 31.86 25.70
CA LEU A 75 -8.68 31.14 24.63
C LEU A 75 -7.22 31.59 24.49
N LEU A 76 -6.98 32.90 24.48
CA LEU A 76 -5.63 33.46 24.38
C LEU A 76 -4.77 33.11 25.59
N LEU A 77 -5.34 33.14 26.80
CA LEU A 77 -4.65 32.73 28.03
C LEU A 77 -4.38 31.23 28.05
N SER A 78 -5.30 30.41 27.57
CA SER A 78 -5.14 28.95 27.49
C SER A 78 -4.03 28.56 26.52
N HIS A 79 -3.98 29.20 25.35
CA HIS A 79 -2.89 29.01 24.38
C HIS A 79 -1.54 29.48 24.95
N LYS A 80 -1.47 30.68 25.56
CA LYS A 80 -0.24 31.19 26.21
C LYS A 80 0.26 30.30 27.35
N ARG A 81 -0.64 29.62 28.06
CA ARG A 81 -0.31 28.71 29.17
C ARG A 81 -0.07 27.26 28.70
N GLY A 82 -0.15 26.98 27.40
CA GLY A 82 -0.02 25.61 26.86
C GLY A 82 -1.14 24.67 27.30
N LEU A 83 -2.26 25.21 27.82
CA LEU A 83 -3.44 24.42 28.20
C LEU A 83 -4.26 24.02 26.97
N LEU A 84 -4.16 24.82 25.89
CA LEU A 84 -4.63 24.40 24.58
C LEU A 84 -3.59 23.45 24.01
N LEU A 85 -3.98 22.19 23.79
CA LEU A 85 -3.15 21.13 23.22
C LEU A 85 -2.85 21.44 21.72
N GLU A 86 -2.02 22.45 21.46
CA GLU A 86 -1.52 22.82 20.12
C GLU A 86 -0.53 21.78 19.57
N GLU A 87 0.11 21.02 20.47
CA GLU A 87 0.89 19.86 20.05
C GLU A 87 -0.09 18.78 19.62
N LYS A 88 -0.29 18.63 18.31
CA LYS A 88 -0.94 17.46 17.71
C LYS A 88 -0.08 16.24 18.05
N PRO A 89 -0.34 15.55 19.17
CA PRO A 89 0.58 14.54 19.66
C PRO A 89 0.62 13.35 18.68
N GLU A 90 -0.49 13.14 17.98
CA GLU A 90 -0.63 12.18 16.89
C GLU A 90 0.27 12.50 15.70
N LEU A 91 0.32 13.76 15.25
CA LEU A 91 1.15 14.11 14.09
C LEU A 91 2.63 13.93 14.41
N GLN A 92 3.07 14.38 15.59
CA GLN A 92 4.46 14.21 16.03
C GLN A 92 4.82 12.72 16.17
N ARG A 93 3.94 11.91 16.79
CA ARG A 93 4.14 10.46 16.87
C ARG A 93 4.23 9.82 15.49
N VAL A 94 3.36 10.20 14.54
CA VAL A 94 3.39 9.65 13.18
C VAL A 94 4.66 10.07 12.44
N LEU A 95 5.15 11.31 12.61
CA LEU A 95 6.40 11.76 12.02
C LEU A 95 7.62 11.04 12.63
N GLU A 96 7.66 10.86 13.94
CA GLU A 96 8.71 10.12 14.62
C GLU A 96 8.71 8.64 14.23
N GLN A 97 7.53 8.01 14.21
CA GLN A 97 7.35 6.65 13.71
C GLN A 97 7.87 6.53 12.28
N ARG A 98 7.49 7.45 11.39
CA ARG A 98 7.95 7.45 10.01
C ARG A 98 9.47 7.58 9.92
N ARG A 99 10.09 8.43 10.74
CA ARG A 99 11.55 8.60 10.80
C ARG A 99 12.25 7.29 11.21
N LEU A 100 11.72 6.59 12.21
CA LEU A 100 12.26 5.30 12.67
C LEU A 100 12.09 4.20 11.62
N GLU A 101 10.93 4.14 10.97
CA GLU A 101 10.66 3.18 9.89
C GLU A 101 11.61 3.38 8.71
N GLN A 102 11.83 4.63 8.29
CA GLN A 102 12.79 4.96 7.22
C GLN A 102 14.21 4.55 7.59
N HIS A 103 14.65 4.82 8.83
CA HIS A 103 15.98 4.41 9.29
C HIS A 103 16.12 2.88 9.26
N ARG A 104 15.13 2.16 9.79
CA ARG A 104 15.11 0.69 9.79
C ARG A 104 15.12 0.13 8.38
N GLU A 105 14.34 0.70 7.46
CA GLU A 105 14.32 0.28 6.06
C GLU A 105 15.66 0.51 5.38
N GLN A 106 16.31 1.66 5.64
CA GLN A 106 17.65 1.95 5.13
C GLN A 106 18.69 0.97 5.67
N GLU A 107 18.65 0.64 6.97
CA GLU A 107 19.53 -0.37 7.56
C GLU A 107 19.30 -1.76 6.96
N LEU A 108 18.05 -2.15 6.73
CA LEU A 108 17.71 -3.43 6.09
C LEU A 108 18.15 -3.48 4.62
N ALA A 109 18.01 -2.38 3.89
CA ALA A 109 18.43 -2.27 2.49
C ALA A 109 19.96 -2.36 2.33
N LEU A 110 20.71 -1.88 3.32
CA LEU A 110 22.17 -2.00 3.36
C LEU A 110 22.64 -3.36 3.89
N ARG A 111 21.74 -4.16 4.47
CA ARG A 111 22.09 -5.44 5.06
C ARG A 111 22.40 -6.45 3.95
N PRO A 112 23.49 -7.22 4.06
CA PRO A 112 23.74 -8.31 3.13
C PRO A 112 22.65 -9.39 3.24
N PRO A 113 22.46 -10.20 2.18
CA PRO A 113 21.52 -11.31 2.19
C PRO A 113 21.78 -12.23 3.38
N SER A 114 20.70 -12.66 4.04
CA SER A 114 20.76 -13.62 5.14
C SER A 114 21.38 -14.95 4.69
N ASP A 115 21.98 -15.70 5.60
CA ASP A 115 22.54 -17.03 5.32
C ASP A 115 21.50 -17.94 4.65
N LEU A 116 20.24 -17.92 5.13
CA LEU A 116 19.13 -18.64 4.51
C LEU A 116 18.84 -18.16 3.08
N GLU A 117 18.90 -16.85 2.84
CA GLU A 117 18.68 -16.29 1.50
C GLU A 117 19.80 -16.72 0.53
N GLN A 118 21.04 -16.75 1.02
CA GLN A 118 22.17 -17.26 0.25
C GLN A 118 22.03 -18.75 -0.06
N GLU A 119 21.59 -19.56 0.90
CA GLU A 119 21.33 -20.99 0.69
C GLU A 119 20.23 -21.23 -0.34
N LEU A 120 19.13 -20.46 -0.27
CA LEU A 120 18.05 -20.53 -1.24
C LEU A 120 18.55 -20.19 -2.65
N ARG A 121 19.35 -19.13 -2.81
CA ARG A 121 19.97 -18.79 -4.10
C ARG A 121 20.87 -19.91 -4.62
N LYS A 122 21.72 -20.49 -3.76
CA LYS A 122 22.58 -21.64 -4.12
C LYS A 122 21.77 -22.87 -4.54
N ARG A 123 20.62 -23.11 -3.89
CA ARG A 123 19.73 -24.22 -4.25
C ARG A 123 19.06 -23.96 -5.60
N GLN A 124 18.58 -22.74 -5.82
CA GLN A 124 17.97 -22.36 -7.09
C GLN A 124 18.97 -22.48 -8.25
N GLN A 125 20.21 -22.01 -8.06
CA GLN A 125 21.28 -22.16 -9.06
C GLN A 125 21.52 -23.64 -9.40
N ARG A 126 21.66 -24.51 -8.38
CA ARG A 126 21.84 -25.96 -8.60
C ARG A 126 20.68 -26.56 -9.39
N LEU A 127 19.44 -26.19 -9.10
CA LEU A 127 18.28 -26.68 -9.84
C LEU A 127 18.34 -26.26 -11.32
N LEU A 128 18.70 -25.02 -11.62
CA LEU A 128 18.85 -24.53 -12.99
C LEU A 128 19.98 -25.28 -13.74
N GLU A 129 21.08 -25.58 -13.06
CA GLU A 129 22.18 -26.38 -13.62
C GLU A 129 21.71 -27.79 -13.96
N TYR A 130 20.97 -28.45 -13.05
CA TYR A 130 20.39 -29.76 -13.29
C TYR A 130 19.39 -29.76 -14.45
N GLU A 131 18.52 -28.76 -14.54
CA GLU A 131 17.56 -28.63 -15.65
C GLU A 131 18.30 -28.49 -16.99
N MET A 132 19.34 -27.66 -17.05
CA MET A 132 20.15 -27.50 -18.25
C MET A 132 20.89 -28.78 -18.62
N GLU A 133 21.45 -29.50 -17.65
CA GLU A 133 22.15 -30.77 -17.88
C GLU A 133 21.19 -31.85 -18.37
N GLU A 134 19.98 -31.94 -17.81
CA GLU A 134 18.94 -32.86 -18.28
C GLU A 134 18.50 -32.54 -19.72
N MET A 135 18.36 -31.26 -20.07
CA MET A 135 18.07 -30.85 -21.43
C MET A 135 19.18 -31.28 -22.39
N LYS A 136 20.45 -31.01 -22.05
CA LYS A 136 21.61 -31.46 -22.85
C LYS A 136 21.68 -32.98 -22.97
N ARG A 137 21.37 -33.72 -21.90
CA ARG A 137 21.35 -35.18 -21.90
C ARG A 137 20.27 -35.71 -22.84
N ARG A 138 19.06 -35.11 -22.81
CA ARG A 138 17.96 -35.46 -23.71
C ARG A 138 18.31 -35.15 -25.16
N GLU A 139 18.80 -33.94 -25.44
CA GLU A 139 19.26 -33.56 -26.79
C GLU A 139 20.36 -34.50 -27.29
N GLY A 140 21.33 -34.84 -26.44
CA GLY A 140 22.37 -35.82 -26.75
C GLY A 140 21.80 -37.18 -27.13
N GLN A 141 20.76 -37.66 -26.43
CA GLN A 141 20.08 -38.92 -26.78
C GLN A 141 19.28 -38.83 -28.09
N GLU A 142 18.69 -37.67 -28.41
CA GLU A 142 17.97 -37.44 -29.66
C GLU A 142 18.92 -37.31 -30.87
N ASN A 143 20.11 -36.74 -30.66
CA ASN A 143 21.15 -36.57 -31.69
C ASN A 143 21.84 -37.89 -32.07
N VAL A 144 21.74 -38.94 -31.26
CA VAL A 144 22.31 -40.26 -31.58
C VAL A 144 21.42 -40.96 -32.63
N PRO A 145 21.99 -41.43 -33.75
CA PRO A 145 21.23 -42.17 -34.77
C PRO A 145 20.47 -43.36 -34.19
N GLU A 146 19.27 -43.59 -34.71
CA GLU A 146 18.35 -44.61 -34.18
C GLU A 146 18.97 -46.02 -34.14
N PHE A 147 19.70 -46.42 -35.19
CA PHE A 147 20.31 -47.74 -35.24
C PHE A 147 21.32 -48.00 -34.11
N VAL A 148 22.02 -46.95 -33.64
CA VAL A 148 22.93 -47.04 -32.49
C VAL A 148 22.13 -47.23 -31.20
N ARG A 149 21.06 -46.44 -31.02
CA ARG A 149 20.14 -46.54 -29.86
C ARG A 149 19.47 -47.91 -29.78
N VAL A 150 18.97 -48.43 -30.91
CA VAL A 150 18.32 -49.74 -31.00
C VAL A 150 19.32 -50.85 -30.70
N LYS A 151 20.55 -50.79 -31.26
CA LYS A 151 21.61 -51.76 -30.96
C LYS A 151 21.98 -51.80 -29.49
N GLU A 152 22.04 -50.65 -28.80
CA GLU A 152 22.30 -50.60 -27.36
C GLU A 152 21.15 -51.16 -26.53
N LYS A 153 19.89 -50.83 -26.86
CA LYS A 153 18.72 -51.42 -26.20
C LYS A 153 18.68 -52.94 -26.32
N LEU A 154 18.97 -53.48 -27.51
CA LEU A 154 19.02 -54.91 -27.74
C LEU A 154 20.14 -55.60 -26.94
N ARG A 155 21.25 -54.92 -26.64
CA ARG A 155 22.33 -55.46 -25.78
C ARG A 155 21.94 -55.55 -24.31
N HIS A 156 20.99 -54.72 -23.85
CA HIS A 156 20.53 -54.69 -22.46
C HIS A 156 19.34 -55.64 -22.21
N ILE A 157 18.78 -56.22 -23.26
CA ILE A 157 17.78 -57.28 -23.15
C ILE A 157 18.57 -58.58 -22.98
N GLU A 158 18.59 -59.12 -21.76
CA GLU A 158 19.04 -60.50 -21.53
C GLU A 158 18.20 -61.41 -22.41
N VAL A 159 18.84 -62.10 -23.35
CA VAL A 159 18.18 -63.14 -24.13
C VAL A 159 18.04 -64.32 -23.17
N PRO A 160 16.83 -64.75 -22.77
CA PRO A 160 16.70 -65.97 -22.01
C PRO A 160 17.18 -67.11 -22.91
N GLU A 161 18.34 -67.65 -22.56
CA GLU A 161 18.91 -68.87 -23.14
C GLU A 161 17.87 -69.99 -23.00
N GLN A 162 17.05 -70.20 -24.03
CA GLN A 162 16.28 -71.44 -24.17
C GLN A 162 17.26 -72.55 -24.55
N ASN A 163 17.81 -73.20 -23.53
CA ASN A 163 18.42 -74.52 -23.64
C ASN A 163 17.30 -75.57 -23.64
N GLY A 164 17.15 -76.32 -24.75
CA GLY A 164 16.24 -77.47 -24.85
C GLY A 164 15.75 -77.74 -26.26
#